data_AF-A0A7S0QMD7-F1
#
_entry.id   AF-A0A7S0QMD7-F1
#
_cell.length_a   1.000
_cell.length_b   1.000
_cell.length_c   1.000
_cell.angle_alpha   90.00
_cell.angle_beta   90.00
_cell.angle_gamma   90.00
#
_symmetry.space_group_name_H-M   'P 1'
#
loop_
_entity.id
_entity.type
_entity.pdbx_description
1 polymer ?
#
loop_
_entity_poly.entity_id
_entity_poly.type
_entity_poly.pdbx_seq_one_letter_code
_entity_poly.pdbx_strand_id
1 'polypeptide(L)'
;SYEQGACWSSISVDNSSHSPWRQQIFQCKFAEGVQGLVEVYPAPVKTVARMLEKLSKYAPPHPAAVWPLSANILDPVRISIVCQGPSQMLQTAHWFVAEGADLDPDQAGHCRPGLSVCRIKNKFSFAPEDVLDGYRDLKLY
;
A
#
# COMPACT_ATOMS: atom_id res chain seq x y z
N SER A 1 -23.85 -16.71 8.52
CA SER A 1 -22.69 -17.60 8.56
C SER A 1 -21.60 -17.00 7.67
N TYR A 2 -20.79 -16.11 8.21
CA TYR A 2 -19.64 -15.51 7.52
C TYR A 2 -18.38 -16.03 8.19
N GLU A 3 -18.00 -17.26 7.84
CA GLU A 3 -16.70 -17.81 8.16
C GLU A 3 -16.06 -18.20 6.84
N GLN A 4 -15.06 -17.42 6.45
CA GLN A 4 -13.95 -17.83 5.62
C GLN A 4 -12.90 -16.74 5.70
N GLY A 5 -12.14 -16.79 6.80
CA GLY A 5 -10.86 -16.11 6.90
C GLY A 5 -10.00 -16.54 5.71
N ALA A 6 -9.45 -15.55 5.00
CA ALA A 6 -8.46 -15.79 3.97
C ALA A 6 -7.26 -16.46 4.65
N CYS A 7 -7.19 -17.79 4.53
CA CYS A 7 -6.01 -18.54 4.91
C CYS A 7 -4.91 -18.13 3.92
N TRP A 8 -4.02 -17.24 4.36
CA TRP A 8 -2.76 -16.97 3.70
C TRP A 8 -1.95 -18.28 3.75
N SER A 9 -2.20 -19.19 2.83
CA SER A 9 -1.28 -20.29 2.60
C SER A 9 0.07 -19.67 2.25
N SER A 10 1.04 -19.91 3.14
CA SER A 10 2.41 -19.44 3.11
C SER A 10 2.89 -19.14 1.69
N ILE A 11 3.05 -17.86 1.37
CA ILE A 11 3.68 -17.46 0.12
C ILE A 11 5.13 -17.97 0.19
N SER A 12 5.41 -19.09 -0.45
CA SER A 12 6.76 -19.55 -0.72
C SER A 12 7.35 -18.62 -1.77
N VAL A 13 8.00 -17.55 -1.32
CA VAL A 13 8.87 -16.72 -2.14
C VAL A 13 10.07 -17.60 -2.50
N ASP A 14 10.13 -18.08 -3.74
CA ASP A 14 11.34 -18.69 -4.27
C ASP A 14 12.43 -17.62 -4.29
N ASN A 15 13.35 -17.73 -3.33
CA ASN A 15 14.38 -16.74 -3.02
C ASN A 15 15.63 -16.91 -3.90
N SER A 16 15.50 -17.56 -5.06
CA SER A 16 16.59 -17.72 -6.00
C SER A 16 16.75 -16.45 -6.85
N SER A 17 17.80 -15.67 -6.55
CA SER A 17 18.27 -14.42 -7.21
C SER A 17 17.72 -13.08 -6.66
N HIS A 18 18.33 -12.62 -5.56
CA HIS A 18 17.99 -11.41 -4.82
C HIS A 18 18.39 -10.10 -5.54
N SER A 19 17.41 -9.47 -6.19
CA SER A 19 17.29 -8.01 -6.17
C SER A 19 16.03 -7.67 -5.39
N PRO A 20 16.12 -6.94 -4.25
CA PRO A 20 14.95 -6.58 -3.43
C PRO A 20 13.97 -5.63 -4.15
N TRP A 21 14.31 -5.20 -5.36
CA TRP A 21 13.53 -4.26 -6.17
C TRP A 21 12.82 -4.93 -7.35
N ARG A 22 12.79 -6.27 -7.40
CA ARG A 22 12.16 -6.98 -8.51
C ARG A 22 10.63 -6.96 -8.35
N GLN A 23 9.94 -6.78 -9.48
CA GLN A 23 8.49 -7.00 -9.58
C GLN A 23 8.16 -8.40 -9.05
N GLN A 24 7.13 -8.48 -8.21
CA GLN A 24 6.56 -9.73 -7.73
C GLN A 24 5.17 -9.90 -8.34
N ILE A 25 4.83 -11.10 -8.78
CA ILE A 25 3.53 -11.41 -9.38
C ILE A 25 2.87 -12.47 -8.52
N PHE A 26 1.64 -12.20 -8.08
CA PHE A 26 0.85 -13.06 -7.23
C PHE A 26 -0.41 -13.50 -7.96
N GLN A 27 -0.74 -14.79 -7.86
CA GLN A 27 -2.04 -15.30 -8.26
C GLN A 27 -3.00 -15.17 -7.06
N CYS A 28 -4.01 -14.33 -7.18
CA CYS A 28 -4.97 -14.07 -6.10
C CYS A 28 -6.36 -14.59 -6.47
N LYS A 29 -7.11 -15.05 -5.46
CA LYS A 29 -8.53 -15.41 -5.60
C LYS A 29 -9.38 -14.22 -5.18
N PHE A 30 -10.16 -13.69 -6.12
CA PHE A 30 -11.08 -12.59 -5.88
C PHE A 30 -12.49 -13.11 -5.57
N ALA A 31 -13.34 -12.27 -4.98
CA ALA A 31 -14.67 -12.64 -4.50
C ALA A 31 -15.61 -13.10 -5.63
N GLU A 32 -15.36 -12.65 -6.86
CA GLU A 32 -16.07 -13.06 -8.07
C GLU A 32 -15.74 -14.51 -8.50
N GLY A 33 -14.91 -15.24 -7.75
CA GLY A 33 -14.47 -16.60 -8.08
C GLY A 33 -13.39 -16.67 -9.16
N VAL A 34 -13.01 -15.52 -9.73
CA VAL A 34 -11.98 -15.39 -10.77
C VAL A 34 -10.60 -15.35 -10.12
N GLN A 35 -9.67 -16.17 -10.63
CA GLN A 35 -8.26 -15.99 -10.32
C GLN A 35 -7.72 -14.81 -11.12
N GLY A 36 -7.14 -13.83 -10.44
CA GLY A 36 -6.53 -12.66 -11.07
C GLY A 36 -5.05 -12.55 -10.71
N LEU A 37 -4.29 -11.88 -11.57
CA LEU A 37 -2.90 -11.55 -11.31
C LEU A 37 -2.80 -10.19 -10.60
N VAL A 38 -2.03 -10.15 -9.53
CA VAL A 38 -1.66 -8.93 -8.82
C VAL A 38 -0.15 -8.73 -8.95
N GLU A 39 0.26 -7.60 -9.49
CA GLU A 39 1.67 -7.27 -9.66
C GLU A 39 2.08 -6.24 -8.61
N VAL A 40 3.16 -6.52 -7.90
CA VAL A 40 3.68 -5.69 -6.82
C VAL A 40 5.04 -5.15 -7.22
N TYR A 41 5.13 -3.82 -7.22
CA TYR A 41 6.31 -3.07 -7.62
C TYR A 41 6.84 -2.25 -6.42
N PRO A 42 7.87 -2.74 -5.72
CA PRO A 42 8.53 -1.95 -4.69
C PRO A 42 9.26 -0.76 -5.34
N ALA A 43 9.00 0.45 -4.87
CA ALA A 43 9.74 1.63 -5.31
C ALA A 43 10.99 1.82 -4.45
N PRO A 44 12.11 2.31 -5.03
CA PRO A 44 13.28 2.70 -4.24
C PRO A 44 12.90 3.66 -3.11
N VAL A 45 13.48 3.43 -1.93
CA VAL A 45 13.33 4.34 -0.79
C VAL A 45 13.79 5.73 -1.22
N LYS A 46 12.98 6.76 -0.92
CA LYS A 46 13.35 8.13 -1.29
C LYS A 46 14.67 8.52 -0.63
N THR A 47 15.58 9.07 -1.42
CA THR A 47 16.81 9.65 -0.91
C THR A 47 16.54 10.93 -0.12
N VAL A 48 17.47 11.30 0.77
CA VAL A 48 17.45 12.57 1.51
C VAL A 48 17.21 13.75 0.55
N ALA A 49 17.96 13.80 -0.56
CA ALA A 49 17.86 14.87 -1.55
C ALA A 49 16.45 14.97 -2.17
N ARG A 50 15.83 13.84 -2.51
CA ARG A 50 14.46 13.81 -3.04
C ARG A 50 13.42 14.21 -1.99
N MET A 51 13.64 13.85 -0.74
CA MET A 51 12.76 14.27 0.35
C MET A 51 12.86 15.78 0.59
N LEU A 52 14.06 16.36 0.56
CA LEU A 52 14.25 17.81 0.67
C LEU A 52 13.63 18.57 -0.52
N GLU A 53 13.81 18.08 -1.74
CA GLU A 53 13.17 18.64 -2.95
C GLU A 53 11.64 18.56 -2.88
N LYS A 54 11.10 17.52 -2.26
CA LYS A 54 9.66 17.40 -2.03
C LYS A 54 9.19 18.37 -0.95
N LEU A 55 9.94 18.51 0.14
CA LEU A 55 9.62 19.43 1.23
C LEU A 55 9.57 20.88 0.77
N SER A 56 10.47 21.30 -0.12
CA SER A 56 10.48 22.68 -0.65
C SER A 56 9.21 23.07 -1.42
N LYS A 57 8.41 22.08 -1.85
CA LYS A 57 7.11 22.29 -2.52
C LYS A 57 5.95 22.48 -1.55
N TYR A 58 6.16 22.22 -0.25
CA TYR A 58 5.14 22.39 0.80
C TYR A 58 5.57 23.53 1.73
N ALA A 59 4.73 24.55 1.88
CA ALA A 59 5.02 25.74 2.68
C ALA A 59 4.06 25.88 3.88
N PRO A 60 4.55 26.30 5.06
CA PRO A 60 5.83 25.98 5.68
C PRO A 60 5.84 24.56 6.27
N PRO A 61 7.00 23.89 6.41
CA PRO A 61 7.10 22.56 6.99
C PRO A 61 6.64 22.55 8.46
N HIS A 62 6.01 21.46 8.89
CA HIS A 62 5.61 21.30 10.29
C HIS A 62 6.82 21.52 11.22
N PRO A 63 6.73 22.37 12.26
CA PRO A 63 7.88 22.76 13.09
C PRO A 63 8.53 21.58 13.84
N ALA A 64 7.76 20.52 14.12
CA ALA A 64 8.27 19.27 14.69
C ALA A 64 8.89 18.30 13.66
N ALA A 65 8.97 18.68 12.38
CA ALA A 65 9.50 17.81 11.33
C ALA A 65 11.02 17.71 11.42
N VAL A 66 11.50 16.77 12.24
CA VAL A 66 12.88 16.28 12.22
C VAL A 66 13.02 15.14 11.22
N TRP A 67 14.25 14.83 10.79
CA TRP A 67 14.53 13.63 9.98
C TRP A 67 13.91 12.38 10.64
N PRO A 68 13.17 11.52 9.92
CA PRO A 68 13.08 11.37 8.45
C PRO A 68 11.98 12.19 7.73
N LEU A 69 11.62 13.39 8.21
CA LEU A 69 10.65 14.32 7.57
C LEU A 69 9.27 13.69 7.32
N SER A 70 8.98 12.56 7.98
CA SER A 70 7.76 11.75 7.80
C SER A 70 6.49 12.49 8.26
N ALA A 71 6.63 13.52 9.10
CA ALA A 71 5.54 14.43 9.44
C ALA A 71 4.99 15.21 8.23
N ASN A 72 5.82 15.45 7.20
CA ASN A 72 5.42 16.17 5.98
C ASN A 72 5.39 15.25 4.74
N ILE A 73 6.18 14.19 4.74
CA ILE A 73 6.37 13.29 3.59
C ILE A 73 5.84 11.91 3.97
N LEU A 74 4.63 11.59 3.48
CA LEU A 74 3.93 10.35 3.80
C LEU A 74 4.35 9.13 2.96
N ASP A 75 5.29 9.31 2.02
CA ASP A 75 5.68 8.27 1.06
C ASP A 75 7.22 8.06 0.97
N PRO A 76 7.97 8.00 2.09
CA PRO A 76 9.41 7.73 2.05
C PRO A 76 9.70 6.32 1.50
N VAL A 77 8.82 5.37 1.79
CA VAL A 77 8.75 4.03 1.21
C VAL A 77 7.42 3.92 0.47
N ARG A 78 7.43 3.30 -0.71
CA ARG A 78 6.22 3.12 -1.51
C ARG A 78 6.24 1.75 -2.18
N ILE A 79 5.07 1.13 -2.21
CA ILE A 79 4.79 -0.04 -3.05
C ILE A 79 3.67 0.35 -3.99
N SER A 80 3.78 -0.02 -5.26
CA SER A 80 2.69 0.08 -6.23
C SER A 80 2.12 -1.31 -6.46
N ILE A 81 0.80 -1.44 -6.35
CA ILE A 81 0.09 -2.68 -6.62
C ILE A 81 -0.77 -2.46 -7.86
N VAL A 82 -0.56 -3.27 -8.90
CA VAL A 82 -1.27 -3.19 -10.16
C VAL A 82 -2.21 -4.38 -10.25
N CYS A 83 -3.49 -4.09 -10.46
CA CYS A 83 -4.57 -5.06 -10.64
C CYS A 83 -5.14 -4.93 -12.05
N GLN A 84 -5.83 -5.97 -12.53
CA GLN A 84 -6.37 -5.99 -13.90
C GLN A 84 -7.64 -5.14 -14.06
N GLY A 85 -8.28 -4.74 -12.96
CA GLY A 85 -9.47 -3.90 -13.00
C GLY A 85 -9.88 -3.31 -11.66
N PRO A 86 -10.90 -2.42 -11.66
CA PRO A 86 -11.33 -1.69 -10.47
C PRO A 86 -11.83 -2.59 -9.33
N SER A 87 -12.60 -3.65 -9.63
CA SER A 87 -13.10 -4.59 -8.61
C SER A 87 -11.95 -5.25 -7.83
N GLN A 88 -10.93 -5.74 -8.56
CA GLN A 88 -9.74 -6.35 -7.96
C GLN A 88 -8.94 -5.35 -7.13
N MET A 89 -8.80 -4.11 -7.60
CA MET A 89 -8.12 -3.04 -6.87
C MET A 89 -8.84 -2.70 -5.56
N LEU A 90 -10.17 -2.57 -5.57
CA LEU A 90 -10.97 -2.31 -4.37
C LEU A 90 -10.88 -3.46 -3.36
N GLN A 91 -10.96 -4.70 -3.84
CA GLN A 91 -10.81 -5.87 -2.97
C GLN A 91 -9.39 -5.97 -2.40
N THR A 92 -8.36 -5.65 -3.18
CA THR A 92 -6.98 -5.59 -2.71
C THR A 92 -6.80 -4.53 -1.63
N ALA A 93 -7.38 -3.34 -1.81
CA ALA A 93 -7.37 -2.29 -0.80
C ALA A 93 -8.09 -2.72 0.48
N HIS A 94 -9.20 -3.45 0.36
CA HIS A 94 -9.93 -3.99 1.51
C HIS A 94 -9.08 -4.97 2.34
N TRP A 95 -8.19 -5.76 1.71
CA TRP A 95 -7.27 -6.63 2.45
C TRP A 95 -6.38 -5.85 3.42
N PHE A 96 -5.83 -4.70 2.98
CA PHE A 96 -5.01 -3.84 3.85
C PHE A 96 -5.80 -3.17 4.97
N VAL A 97 -7.07 -2.81 4.72
CA VAL A 97 -7.92 -2.19 5.74
C VAL A 97 -8.36 -3.21 6.80
N ALA A 98 -8.70 -4.43 6.38
CA ALA A 98 -9.14 -5.49 7.28
C ALA A 98 -8.02 -5.99 8.22
N GLU A 99 -6.78 -6.14 7.72
CA GLU A 99 -5.66 -6.59 8.55
C GLU A 99 -5.27 -5.61 9.67
N GLY A 100 -5.60 -4.32 9.53
CA GLY A 100 -5.39 -3.34 10.58
C GLY A 100 -6.43 -3.41 11.72
N ALA A 101 -7.58 -4.07 11.50
CA ALA A 101 -8.71 -4.09 12.42
C ALA A 101 -8.72 -5.28 13.39
N ASP A 102 -8.07 -6.40 13.03
CA ASP A 102 -8.13 -7.67 13.77
C ASP A 102 -6.95 -7.89 14.75
N LEU A 103 -6.27 -6.82 15.19
CA LEU A 103 -5.25 -6.93 16.23
C LEU A 103 -5.91 -7.03 17.61
N ASP A 104 -6.34 -8.24 17.99
CA ASP A 104 -6.68 -8.58 19.38
C ASP A 104 -5.41 -8.47 20.25
N PRO A 105 -5.32 -7.50 21.17
CA PRO A 105 -4.13 -7.26 21.97
C PRO A 105 -3.78 -8.41 22.93
N ASP A 106 -4.72 -9.34 23.18
CA ASP A 106 -4.55 -10.42 24.16
C ASP A 106 -4.00 -11.74 23.57
N GLN A 107 -3.84 -11.86 22.26
CA GLN A 107 -3.18 -13.02 21.63
C GLN A 107 -1.70 -12.76 21.30
N ALA A 108 -0.95 -12.29 22.30
CA ALA A 108 0.47 -11.92 22.25
C ALA A 108 1.45 -13.10 22.08
N GLY A 109 1.17 -14.00 21.15
CA GLY A 109 2.03 -15.09 20.70
C GLY A 109 2.48 -14.90 19.25
N HIS A 110 3.29 -13.86 18.99
CA HIS A 110 4.11 -13.72 17.76
C HIS A 110 3.44 -13.36 16.42
N CYS A 111 2.46 -12.46 16.39
CA CYS A 111 2.15 -11.71 15.16
C CYS A 111 2.47 -10.23 15.36
N ARG A 112 3.45 -9.72 14.61
CA ARG A 112 3.78 -8.28 14.60
C ARG A 112 2.52 -7.49 14.24
N PRO A 113 2.28 -6.30 14.81
CA PRO A 113 1.16 -5.47 14.39
C PRO A 113 1.27 -5.26 12.87
N GLY A 114 0.21 -5.64 12.15
CA GLY A 114 0.10 -5.44 10.71
C GLY A 114 0.22 -3.97 10.33
N LEU A 115 0.36 -3.70 9.03
CA LEU A 115 0.32 -2.33 8.52
C LEU A 115 -1.09 -1.76 8.73
N SER A 116 -1.22 -0.73 9.56
CA SER A 116 -2.50 -0.02 9.73
C SER A 116 -2.63 1.05 8.65
N VAL A 117 -3.75 1.04 7.93
CA VAL A 117 -4.11 2.12 7.00
C VAL A 117 -4.60 3.32 7.82
N CYS A 118 -3.86 4.42 7.76
CA CYS A 118 -4.18 5.67 8.45
C CYS A 118 -4.89 6.70 7.55
N ARG A 119 -4.71 6.62 6.23
CA ARG A 119 -5.37 7.52 5.28
C ARG A 119 -5.58 6.86 3.93
N ILE A 120 -6.75 7.11 3.33
CA ILE A 120 -7.04 6.70 1.95
C ILE A 120 -7.27 7.95 1.09
N LYS A 121 -6.61 8.03 -0.06
CA LYS A 121 -6.87 9.04 -1.09
C LYS A 121 -7.33 8.37 -2.38
N ASN A 122 -8.53 8.71 -2.84
CA ASN A 122 -9.14 8.16 -4.04
C ASN A 122 -9.06 9.18 -5.20
N LYS A 123 -8.21 8.93 -6.20
CA LYS A 123 -8.13 9.74 -7.42
C LYS A 123 -9.07 9.29 -8.54
N PHE A 124 -9.97 8.34 -8.29
CA PHE A 124 -11.07 8.00 -9.21
C PHE A 124 -12.27 8.94 -9.06
N SER A 125 -12.27 9.81 -8.05
CA SER A 125 -13.25 10.89 -7.90
C SER A 125 -13.33 11.73 -9.18
N PHE A 126 -14.55 11.98 -9.66
CA PHE A 126 -14.84 12.74 -10.87
C PHE A 126 -14.68 14.26 -10.71
N ALA A 127 -14.23 14.73 -9.54
CA ALA A 127 -13.95 16.14 -9.31
C ALA A 127 -12.87 16.61 -10.32
N PRO A 128 -13.20 17.51 -11.27
CA PRO A 128 -12.28 17.93 -12.33
C PRO A 128 -10.98 18.52 -11.79
N GLU A 129 -11.03 19.15 -10.62
CA GLU A 129 -9.89 19.72 -9.90
C GLU A 129 -8.86 18.69 -9.41
N ASP A 130 -9.25 17.43 -9.20
CA ASP A 130 -8.40 16.41 -8.58
C ASP A 130 -7.55 15.63 -9.60
N VAL A 131 -7.84 15.73 -10.91
CA VAL A 131 -7.24 14.84 -11.92
C VAL A 131 -6.91 15.54 -13.25
N LEU A 132 -6.17 16.64 -13.17
CA LEU A 132 -5.66 17.36 -14.35
C LEU A 132 -4.64 16.54 -15.19
N ASP A 133 -4.00 15.54 -14.58
CA ASP A 133 -2.90 14.77 -15.18
C ASP A 133 -3.37 13.45 -15.84
N GLY A 134 -4.66 13.11 -15.75
CA GLY A 134 -5.21 11.87 -16.29
C GLY A 134 -4.93 10.61 -15.45
N TYR A 135 -4.13 10.68 -14.39
CA TYR A 135 -3.76 9.51 -13.57
C TYR A 135 -4.86 9.11 -12.59
N ARG A 136 -5.28 7.85 -12.63
CA ARG A 136 -6.27 7.27 -11.71
C ARG A 136 -5.61 6.25 -10.80
N ASP A 137 -5.62 6.50 -9.50
CA ASP A 137 -5.04 5.62 -8.49
C ASP A 137 -5.82 5.67 -7.16
N LEU A 138 -5.61 4.65 -6.33
CA LEU A 138 -6.05 4.60 -4.94
C LEU A 138 -4.79 4.54 -4.08
N LYS A 139 -4.61 5.51 -3.19
CA LYS A 139 -3.45 5.58 -2.30
C LYS A 139 -3.87 5.25 -0.88
N LEU A 140 -3.19 4.28 -0.30
CA LEU A 140 -3.30 3.90 1.10
C LEU A 140 -2.01 4.35 1.78
N TYR A 141 -2.14 5.05 2.90
CA TYR A 141 -1.04 5.49 3.76
C TYR A 141 -1.17 4.82 5.10
#